data_AF-A0A519KIY9-F1
#
_entry.id   AF-A0A519KIY9-F1
#
_cell.length_a   1.000
_cell.length_b   1.000
_cell.length_c   1.000
_cell.angle_alpha   90.00
_cell.angle_beta   90.00
_cell.angle_gamma   90.00
#
_symmetry.space_group_name_H-M   'P 1'
#
loop_
_entity.id
_entity.type
_entity.pdbx_description
1 polymer ?
#
loop_
_entity_poly.entity_id
_entity_poly.type
_entity_poly.pdbx_seq_one_letter_code
_entity_poly.pdbx_strand_id
1 'polypeptide(L)'
;DVLLTDDLVTYMKSTNAISQENEKIVEEIFLRGDLVKFAKTIPNQEIMSKDFAEIREFVKRSTKDIEVENLRSMNSGEQENFRNKNT
;
A
#
# COMPACT_ATOMS: atom_id res chain seq x y z
N ASP A 1 -17.07 -5.16 -14.68
CA ASP A 1 -17.29 -4.20 -13.58
C ASP A 1 -16.32 -3.05 -13.64
N VAL A 2 -16.78 -1.88 -13.19
CA VAL A 2 -15.95 -0.68 -13.03
C VAL A 2 -15.50 -0.67 -11.57
N LEU A 3 -14.19 -0.75 -11.33
CA LEU A 3 -13.62 -0.64 -9.99
C LEU A 3 -13.63 0.84 -9.58
N LEU A 4 -14.31 1.17 -8.48
CA LEU A 4 -14.41 2.51 -7.93
C LEU A 4 -13.40 2.72 -6.79
N THR A 5 -13.21 3.98 -6.41
CA THR A 5 -12.36 4.38 -5.28
C THR A 5 -12.76 3.65 -4.00
N ASP A 6 -14.07 3.49 -3.75
CA ASP A 6 -14.60 2.81 -2.58
C ASP A 6 -14.32 1.30 -2.58
N ASP A 7 -14.28 0.68 -3.78
CA ASP A 7 -13.95 -0.74 -3.93
C ASP A 7 -12.49 -0.99 -3.57
N LEU A 8 -11.59 -0.10 -4.03
CA LEU A 8 -10.16 -0.17 -3.68
C LEU A 8 -9.94 0.01 -2.17
N VAL A 9 -10.61 0.98 -1.54
CA VAL A 9 -10.50 1.22 -0.09
C VAL A 9 -11.01 0.01 0.69
N THR A 10 -12.14 -0.57 0.28
CA THR A 10 -12.69 -1.78 0.91
C THR A 10 -11.74 -2.96 0.78
N TYR A 11 -11.19 -3.16 -0.41
CA TYR A 11 -10.21 -4.22 -0.66
C TYR A 11 -8.96 -4.06 0.21
N MET A 12 -8.39 -2.87 0.31
CA MET A 12 -7.22 -2.62 1.15
C MET A 12 -7.49 -2.99 2.62
N LYS A 13 -8.59 -2.48 3.19
CA LYS A 13 -8.95 -2.71 4.61
C LYS A 13 -9.28 -4.17 4.93
N SER A 14 -9.75 -4.95 3.96
CA SER A 14 -10.12 -6.36 4.16
C SER A 14 -8.95 -7.33 4.04
N THR A 15 -7.85 -6.91 3.39
CA THR A 15 -6.72 -7.81 3.08
C THR A 15 -5.61 -7.75 4.10
N ASN A 16 -5.57 -6.74 4.98
CA ASN A 16 -4.45 -6.50 5.91
C ASN A 16 -3.08 -6.46 5.20
N ALA A 17 -3.07 -6.10 3.91
CA ALA A 17 -1.88 -6.15 3.06
C ALA A 17 -0.88 -5.03 3.36
N ILE A 18 -1.35 -3.92 3.95
CA ILE A 18 -0.51 -2.78 4.37
C ILE A 18 -0.93 -2.34 5.78
N SER A 19 -0.06 -1.61 6.48
CA SER A 19 -0.39 -1.11 7.83
C SER A 19 -1.55 -0.13 7.82
N GLN A 20 -2.34 -0.10 8.91
CA GLN A 20 -3.48 0.84 9.06
C GLN A 20 -3.10 2.32 8.83
N GLU A 21 -1.89 2.71 9.22
CA GLU A 21 -1.37 4.06 8.96
C GLU A 21 -1.25 4.33 7.45
N ASN A 22 -0.67 3.38 6.72
CA ASN A 22 -0.53 3.48 5.27
C ASN A 22 -1.90 3.37 4.56
N GLU A 23 -2.83 2.55 5.06
CA GLU A 23 -4.20 2.49 4.53
C GLU A 23 -4.86 3.86 4.59
N LYS A 24 -4.76 4.53 5.73
CA LYS A 24 -5.35 5.85 5.93
C LYS A 24 -4.77 6.90 4.98
N ILE A 25 -3.43 6.91 4.82
CA ILE A 25 -2.75 7.83 3.89
C ILE A 25 -3.27 7.62 2.47
N VAL A 26 -3.32 6.38 2.00
CA VAL A 26 -3.78 6.04 0.66
C VAL A 26 -5.26 6.39 0.49
N GLU A 27 -6.12 6.01 1.44
CA GLU A 27 -7.55 6.34 1.42
C GLU A 27 -7.81 7.86 1.30
N GLU A 28 -7.16 8.66 2.12
CA GLU A 28 -7.35 10.12 2.13
C GLU A 28 -6.91 10.79 0.83
N ILE A 29 -5.84 10.29 0.18
CA ILE A 29 -5.36 10.82 -1.09
C ILE A 29 -6.31 10.41 -2.23
N PHE A 30 -6.72 9.15 -2.27
CA PHE A 30 -7.59 8.63 -3.32
C PHE A 30 -8.99 9.24 -3.28
N LEU A 31 -9.60 9.36 -2.09
CA LEU A 31 -10.89 10.06 -1.92
C LEU A 31 -10.79 11.52 -2.35
N ARG A 32 -9.68 12.19 -2.05
CA ARG A 32 -9.46 13.57 -2.50
C ARG A 32 -9.31 13.68 -4.00
N GLY A 33 -8.58 12.76 -4.63
CA GLY A 33 -8.53 12.64 -6.09
C GLY A 33 -9.91 12.44 -6.70
N ASP A 34 -10.78 11.67 -6.05
CA ASP A 34 -12.19 11.48 -6.42
C ASP A 34 -13.01 12.79 -6.37
N LEU A 35 -12.77 13.63 -5.36
CA LEU A 35 -13.41 14.94 -5.28
C LEU A 35 -12.89 15.89 -6.37
N VAL A 36 -11.58 15.86 -6.66
CA VAL A 36 -10.94 16.73 -7.65
C VAL A 36 -11.37 16.39 -9.07
N LYS A 37 -11.45 15.10 -9.44
CA LYS A 37 -11.90 14.69 -10.80
C LYS A 37 -13.32 15.18 -11.13
N PHE A 38 -14.14 15.39 -10.11
CA PHE A 38 -15.50 15.91 -10.23
C PHE A 38 -15.61 17.41 -9.90
N ALA A 39 -14.48 18.13 -9.80
CA ALA A 39 -14.40 19.55 -9.48
C ALA A 39 -15.14 19.95 -8.19
N LYS A 40 -15.30 19.01 -7.25
CA LYS A 40 -15.93 19.25 -5.94
C LYS A 40 -15.01 19.99 -4.97
N THR A 41 -13.69 19.89 -5.21
CA THR A 41 -12.63 20.55 -4.46
C THR A 41 -11.54 21.02 -5.43
N ILE A 42 -10.97 22.20 -5.17
CA ILE A 42 -9.76 22.68 -5.84
C ILE A 42 -8.61 22.58 -4.83
N PRO A 43 -7.67 21.66 -5.01
CA PRO A 43 -6.56 21.50 -4.08
C PRO A 43 -5.57 22.66 -4.26
N ASN A 44 -5.03 23.15 -3.14
CA ASN A 44 -3.95 24.13 -3.20
C ASN A 44 -2.59 23.42 -3.37
N GLN A 45 -1.55 24.20 -3.65
CA GLN A 45 -0.20 23.68 -3.87
C GLN A 45 0.35 22.90 -2.67
N GLU A 46 0.04 23.36 -1.44
CA GLU A 46 0.48 22.71 -0.21
C GLU A 46 -0.09 21.29 -0.10
N ILE A 47 -1.40 21.15 -0.29
CA ILE A 47 -2.10 19.86 -0.30
C ILE A 47 -1.51 18.94 -1.37
N MET A 48 -1.36 19.41 -2.61
CA MET A 48 -0.82 18.58 -3.69
C MET A 48 0.62 18.12 -3.40
N SER A 49 1.44 18.99 -2.80
CA SER A 49 2.81 18.66 -2.44
C SER A 49 2.86 17.63 -1.32
N LYS A 50 1.97 17.76 -0.33
CA LYS A 50 1.83 16.81 0.77
C LYS A 50 1.39 15.44 0.25
N ASP A 51 0.32 15.39 -0.54
CA ASP A 51 -0.21 14.14 -1.09
C ASP A 51 0.86 13.41 -1.93
N PHE A 52 1.62 14.15 -2.73
CA PHE A 52 2.74 13.58 -3.49
C PHE A 52 3.87 13.04 -2.59
N ALA A 53 4.25 13.78 -1.54
CA ALA A 53 5.28 13.34 -0.62
C ALA A 53 4.86 12.07 0.13
N GLU A 54 3.61 12.02 0.61
CA GLU A 54 3.06 10.90 1.36
C GLU A 54 2.94 9.64 0.50
N ILE A 55 2.44 9.75 -0.74
CA ILE A 55 2.38 8.60 -1.66
C ILE A 55 3.78 8.07 -1.99
N ARG A 56 4.75 8.96 -2.17
CA ARG A 56 6.14 8.59 -2.48
C ARG A 56 6.80 7.84 -1.31
N GLU A 57 6.60 8.33 -0.10
CA GLU A 57 7.13 7.67 1.09
C GLU A 57 6.43 6.34 1.38
N PHE A 58 5.11 6.24 1.12
CA PHE A 58 4.40 4.97 1.16
C PHE A 58 5.03 3.94 0.21
N VAL A 59 5.21 4.28 -1.08
CA VAL A 59 5.79 3.37 -2.07
C VAL A 59 7.20 2.90 -1.66
N LYS A 60 8.05 3.81 -1.18
CA LYS A 60 9.40 3.46 -0.70
C LYS A 60 9.38 2.48 0.48
N ARG A 61 8.43 2.64 1.42
CA ARG A 61 8.27 1.71 2.53
C ARG A 61 7.79 0.35 2.03
N SER A 62 6.79 0.32 1.15
CA SER A 62 6.26 -0.92 0.57
C SER A 62 7.32 -1.72 -0.19
N THR A 63 8.21 -1.06 -0.96
CA THR A 63 9.31 -1.77 -1.63
C THR A 63 10.27 -2.42 -0.64
N LYS A 64 10.58 -1.73 0.46
CA LYS A 64 11.46 -2.27 1.50
C LYS A 64 10.81 -3.43 2.24
N ASP A 65 9.51 -3.33 2.51
CA ASP A 65 8.75 -4.39 3.19
C ASP A 65 8.69 -5.67 2.33
N ILE A 66 8.47 -5.53 1.01
CA ILE A 66 8.49 -6.66 0.05
C ILE A 66 9.88 -7.31 0.01
N GLU A 67 10.96 -6.53 -0.03
CA GLU A 67 12.33 -7.06 -0.01
C GLU A 67 12.59 -7.86 1.27
N VAL A 68 12.17 -7.34 2.43
CA VAL A 68 12.31 -8.02 3.73
C VAL A 68 11.46 -9.30 3.77
N GLU A 69 10.24 -9.28 3.25
CA GLU A 69 9.37 -10.45 3.18
C GLU A 69 9.96 -11.54 2.26
N ASN A 70 10.50 -11.15 1.11
CA ASN A 70 11.20 -12.07 0.20
C ASN A 70 12.43 -12.71 0.86
N LEU A 71 13.21 -11.93 1.63
CA LEU A 71 14.34 -12.49 2.39
C LEU A 71 13.88 -13.47 3.47
N ARG A 72 12.74 -13.22 4.13
CA ARG A 72 12.16 -14.14 5.11
C ARG A 72 11.69 -15.44 4.46
N SER A 73 10.97 -15.36 3.35
CA SER A 73 10.43 -16.53 2.64
C SER A 73 11.53 -17.41 2.06
N MET A 74 12.62 -16.82 1.54
CA MET A 74 13.82 -17.57 1.11
C MET A 74 14.45 -18.34 2.26
N ASN A 75 14.65 -17.71 3.42
CA ASN A 75 15.23 -18.36 4.60
C ASN A 75 14.35 -19.50 5.15
N SER A 76 13.02 -19.35 5.12
CA SER A 76 12.09 -20.40 5.53
C SER A 76 12.13 -21.61 4.59
N GLY A 77 12.21 -21.38 3.27
CA GLY A 77 12.34 -22.45 2.28
C GLY A 77 13.67 -23.21 2.37
N GLU A 78 14.76 -22.55 2.76
CA GLU A 78 16.03 -23.22 3.03
C GLU A 78 15.93 -24.14 4.27
N GLN A 79 15.31 -23.69 5.35
CA GLN A 79 15.14 -24.49 6.58
C GLN A 79 14.31 -25.76 6.34
N GLU A 80 13.24 -25.69 5.55
CA GLU A 80 12.46 -26.89 5.18
C GLU A 80 13.28 -27.87 4.33
N ASN A 81 14.09 -27.38 3.39
CA ASN A 81 14.96 -28.23 2.58
C ASN A 81 16.06 -28.92 3.40
N PHE A 82 16.61 -28.26 4.42
CA PHE A 82 17.56 -28.88 5.36
C PHE A 82 16.88 -29.92 6.25
N ARG A 83 15.63 -29.69 6.68
CA ARG A 83 14.87 -30.65 7.49
C ARG A 83 14.56 -31.92 6.70
N ASN A 84 14.11 -31.79 5.45
CA ASN A 84 13.74 -32.93 4.60
C ASN A 84 14.94 -33.75 4.08
N LYS A 85 16.14 -33.17 4.02
CA LYS A 85 17.38 -33.92 3.69
C LYS A 85 17.92 -34.77 4.85
N ASN A 86 17.50 -34.49 6.08
CA ASN A 86 18.02 -35.12 7.30
C ASN A 86 17.01 -36.08 7.95
N THR A 87 15.93 -36.41 7.24
CA THR A 87 14.92 -37.44 7.57
C THR A 87 14.86 -38.45 6.46
#